data_AF-A0A167EH69-F1
#
_entry.id   AF-A0A167EH69-F1
#
_cell.length_a   1.000
_cell.length_b   1.000
_cell.length_c   1.000
_cell.angle_alpha   90.00
_cell.angle_beta   90.00
_cell.angle_gamma   90.00
#
_symmetry.space_group_name_H-M   'P 1'
#
loop_
_entity.id
_entity.type
_entity.pdbx_description
1 polymer ?
#
loop_
_entity_poly.entity_id
_entity_poly.type
_entity_poly.pdbx_seq_one_letter_code
_entity_poly.pdbx_strand_id
1 'polypeptide(L)'
;MHLLQRTMLYNPVSKFPMHETVVACILVSCKAVDTPKRVREIISTAHKLKSNQPGFVPLTPSQVDEIKMSVISLERQILETVGFDFRIRIPHQYIVKLCKTLGVSDIMVGKISWVVATDSFMTDAPMKYPAHTIALSCIILSAKLKELKSIFPIDSDKLLSPRRVVNQCLTDILDFYINYLQTSQLRALSSSPEFNLSLLSVPTFMNIRMAISRELSKIRAPEPDPATFNGLQIRDPKESDIGTVRYVLNWELEHVKGELIS
;
A
#
# COMPACT_ATOMS: atom_id res chain seq x y z
N MET A 1 -3.04 1.17 -6.13
CA MET A 1 -3.37 0.32 -4.95
C MET A 1 -3.56 1.15 -3.70
N HIS A 2 -2.54 1.90 -3.24
CA HIS A 2 -2.66 2.72 -2.02
C HIS A 2 -3.86 3.68 -1.98
N LEU A 3 -4.05 4.48 -3.04
CA LEU A 3 -5.21 5.40 -3.14
C LEU A 3 -6.56 4.65 -3.10
N LEU A 4 -6.62 3.49 -3.73
CA LEU A 4 -7.83 2.66 -3.78
C LEU A 4 -8.17 2.12 -2.38
N GLN A 5 -7.18 1.59 -1.66
CA GLN A 5 -7.36 1.11 -0.28
C GLN A 5 -7.87 2.23 0.64
N ARG A 6 -7.28 3.43 0.56
CA ARG A 6 -7.75 4.59 1.33
C ARG A 6 -9.15 5.04 0.95
N THR A 7 -9.45 5.05 -0.35
CA THR A 7 -10.77 5.45 -0.83
C THR A 7 -11.84 4.50 -0.31
N MET A 8 -11.60 3.19 -0.41
CA MET A 8 -12.56 2.15 0.01
C MET A 8 -12.72 2.03 1.53
N LEU A 9 -11.77 2.54 2.31
CA LEU A 9 -11.89 2.58 3.78
C LEU A 9 -13.03 3.48 4.24
N TYR A 10 -13.22 4.62 3.57
CA TYR A 10 -14.21 5.64 3.96
C TYR A 10 -15.45 5.66 3.07
N ASN A 11 -15.40 5.00 1.91
CA ASN A 11 -16.45 5.06 0.91
C ASN A 11 -16.97 3.66 0.58
N PRO A 12 -18.28 3.38 0.75
CA PRO A 12 -18.84 2.07 0.47
C PRO A 12 -18.89 1.79 -1.04
N VAL A 13 -18.66 0.53 -1.41
CA VAL A 13 -18.64 0.05 -2.81
C VAL A 13 -19.97 0.29 -3.53
N SER A 14 -21.09 0.39 -2.81
CA SER A 14 -22.40 0.72 -3.40
C SER A 14 -22.47 2.14 -3.98
N LYS A 15 -21.69 3.07 -3.43
CA LYS A 15 -21.63 4.47 -3.89
C LYS A 15 -20.47 4.72 -4.86
N PHE A 16 -19.47 3.83 -4.86
CA PHE A 16 -18.23 3.98 -5.61
C PHE A 16 -18.06 2.79 -6.57
N PRO A 17 -18.54 2.91 -7.82
CA PRO A 17 -18.43 1.81 -8.76
C PRO A 17 -16.95 1.50 -9.01
N MET A 18 -16.60 0.22 -8.87
CA MET A 18 -15.21 -0.21 -8.70
C MET A 18 -14.35 0.12 -9.93
N HIS A 19 -14.90 -0.03 -11.13
CA HIS A 19 -14.17 0.18 -12.37
C HIS A 19 -13.77 1.65 -12.53
N GLU A 20 -14.72 2.57 -12.39
CA GLU A 20 -14.52 4.02 -12.49
C GLU A 20 -13.63 4.51 -11.36
N THR A 21 -13.78 3.95 -10.15
CA THR A 21 -12.94 4.30 -9.00
C THR A 21 -11.49 3.89 -9.22
N VAL A 22 -11.24 2.70 -9.79
CA VAL A 22 -9.89 2.27 -10.17
C VAL A 22 -9.30 3.18 -11.24
N VAL A 23 -10.07 3.54 -12.27
CA VAL A 23 -9.63 4.46 -13.33
C VAL A 23 -9.30 5.84 -12.74
N ALA A 24 -10.14 6.37 -11.85
CA ALA A 24 -9.90 7.64 -11.17
C ALA A 24 -8.66 7.58 -10.26
N CYS A 25 -8.46 6.49 -9.52
CA CYS A 25 -7.24 6.27 -8.73
C CYS A 25 -5.98 6.26 -9.61
N ILE A 26 -6.03 5.63 -10.78
CA ILE A 26 -4.91 5.62 -11.74
C ILE A 26 -4.65 7.03 -12.26
N LEU A 27 -5.70 7.75 -12.65
CA LEU A 27 -5.60 9.13 -13.13
C LEU A 27 -4.93 10.05 -12.10
N VAL A 28 -5.40 10.01 -10.84
CA VAL A 28 -4.83 10.80 -9.74
C VAL A 28 -3.38 10.38 -9.48
N SER A 29 -3.08 9.07 -9.48
CA SER A 29 -1.71 8.58 -9.29
C SER A 29 -0.77 9.09 -10.37
N CYS A 30 -1.17 9.05 -11.64
CA CYS A 30 -0.39 9.55 -12.77
C CYS A 30 -0.07 11.05 -12.63
N LYS A 31 -1.03 11.85 -12.16
CA LYS A 31 -0.80 13.28 -11.88
C LYS A 31 0.15 13.47 -10.69
N ALA A 32 -0.03 12.72 -9.62
CA ALA A 32 0.77 12.84 -8.40
C ALA A 32 2.25 12.45 -8.57
N VAL A 33 2.57 11.60 -9.57
CA VAL A 33 3.94 11.14 -9.85
C VAL A 33 4.50 11.70 -11.17
N ASP A 34 3.94 12.80 -11.67
CA ASP A 34 4.38 13.50 -12.89
C ASP A 34 4.44 12.62 -14.17
N THR A 35 3.49 11.69 -14.30
CA THR A 35 3.32 10.85 -15.50
C THR A 35 1.90 10.94 -16.07
N PRO A 36 1.36 12.16 -16.33
CA PRO A 36 -0.04 12.33 -16.71
C PRO A 36 -0.40 11.59 -18.00
N LYS A 37 -1.56 10.94 -18.00
CA LYS A 37 -2.15 10.25 -19.15
C LYS A 37 -3.54 10.82 -19.44
N ARG A 38 -3.97 10.76 -20.70
CA ARG A 38 -5.30 11.25 -21.10
C ARG A 38 -6.37 10.31 -20.55
N VAL A 39 -7.38 10.85 -19.88
CA VAL A 39 -8.45 10.06 -19.23
C VAL A 39 -9.11 9.07 -20.21
N ARG A 40 -9.40 9.51 -21.43
CA ARG A 40 -10.00 8.66 -22.48
C ARG A 40 -9.11 7.46 -22.86
N GLU A 41 -7.79 7.62 -22.84
CA GLU A 41 -6.85 6.52 -23.13
C GLU A 41 -6.83 5.51 -21.99
N ILE A 42 -6.87 5.97 -20.73
CA ILE A 42 -6.95 5.09 -19.55
C ILE A 42 -8.25 4.29 -19.59
N ILE A 43 -9.40 4.94 -19.82
CA ILE A 43 -10.72 4.29 -19.92
C ILE A 43 -10.72 3.24 -21.04
N SER A 44 -10.26 3.62 -22.24
CA SER A 44 -10.24 2.73 -23.40
C SER A 44 -9.34 1.52 -23.16
N THR A 45 -8.18 1.72 -22.53
CA THR A 45 -7.23 0.64 -22.23
C THR A 45 -7.78 -0.28 -21.14
N ALA A 46 -8.31 0.27 -20.05
CA ALA A 46 -8.93 -0.49 -18.97
C ALA A 46 -10.11 -1.34 -19.48
N HIS A 47 -10.92 -0.78 -20.37
CA HIS A 47 -12.01 -1.51 -21.01
C HIS A 47 -11.50 -2.64 -21.91
N LYS A 48 -10.49 -2.36 -22.75
CA LYS A 48 -9.86 -3.36 -23.64
C LYS A 48 -9.29 -4.56 -22.88
N LEU A 49 -8.84 -4.40 -21.64
CA LEU A 49 -8.38 -5.54 -20.82
C LEU A 49 -9.47 -6.59 -20.56
N LYS A 50 -10.74 -6.23 -20.74
CA LYS A 50 -11.89 -7.15 -20.65
C LYS A 50 -12.20 -7.85 -21.98
N SER A 51 -11.39 -7.66 -23.03
CA SER A 51 -11.66 -8.21 -24.38
C SER A 51 -11.82 -9.73 -24.41
N ASN A 52 -11.19 -10.43 -23.46
CA ASN A 52 -11.21 -11.89 -23.39
C ASN A 52 -12.44 -12.41 -22.63
N GLN A 53 -13.31 -11.54 -22.11
CA GLN A 53 -14.54 -11.93 -21.43
C GLN A 53 -15.68 -12.16 -22.43
N PRO A 54 -16.49 -13.22 -22.28
CA PRO A 54 -17.64 -13.44 -23.13
C PRO A 54 -18.62 -12.25 -23.03
N GLY A 55 -19.10 -11.75 -24.17
CA GLY A 55 -20.00 -10.59 -24.23
C GLY A 55 -19.31 -9.22 -24.24
N PHE A 56 -18.00 -9.16 -24.51
CA PHE A 56 -17.29 -7.90 -24.70
C PHE A 56 -17.84 -7.11 -25.90
N VAL A 57 -18.26 -5.87 -25.64
CA VAL A 57 -18.68 -4.91 -26.67
C VAL A 57 -17.81 -3.66 -26.54
N PRO A 58 -17.16 -3.19 -27.62
CA PRO A 58 -16.40 -1.95 -27.57
C PRO A 58 -17.26 -0.76 -27.13
N LEU A 59 -16.69 0.13 -26.33
CA LEU A 59 -17.38 1.36 -25.90
C LEU A 59 -17.59 2.30 -27.09
N THR A 60 -18.77 2.89 -27.17
CA THR A 60 -19.04 4.00 -28.10
C THR A 60 -18.40 5.30 -27.59
N PRO A 61 -18.17 6.30 -28.46
CA PRO A 61 -17.64 7.60 -28.02
C PRO A 61 -18.49 8.29 -26.94
N SER A 62 -19.82 8.17 -27.01
CA SER A 62 -20.72 8.73 -26.00
C SER A 62 -20.56 8.06 -24.64
N GLN A 63 -20.47 6.72 -24.60
CA GLN A 63 -20.24 5.97 -23.35
C GLN A 63 -18.89 6.32 -22.71
N VAL A 64 -17.83 6.50 -23.52
CA VAL A 64 -16.53 6.93 -23.01
C VAL A 64 -16.63 8.31 -22.35
N ASP A 65 -17.42 9.22 -22.92
CA ASP A 65 -17.61 10.56 -22.36
C ASP A 65 -18.46 10.56 -21.08
N GLU A 66 -19.47 9.70 -20.98
CA GLU A 66 -20.22 9.47 -19.73
C GLU A 66 -19.31 8.94 -18.61
N ILE A 67 -18.52 7.90 -18.89
CA ILE A 67 -17.55 7.34 -17.94
C ILE A 67 -16.52 8.41 -17.54
N LYS A 68 -16.05 9.22 -18.49
CA LYS A 68 -15.12 10.31 -18.21
C LYS A 68 -15.70 11.32 -17.22
N MET A 69 -16.97 11.71 -17.36
CA MET A 69 -17.61 12.63 -16.40
C MET A 69 -17.67 12.02 -15.00
N SER A 70 -18.04 10.73 -14.90
CA SER A 70 -18.03 9.99 -13.63
C SER A 70 -16.63 9.92 -13.00
N VAL A 71 -15.61 9.60 -13.79
CA VAL A 71 -14.21 9.53 -13.36
C VAL A 71 -13.70 10.88 -12.84
N ILE A 72 -14.06 12.00 -13.48
CA ILE A 72 -13.67 13.34 -13.02
C ILE A 72 -14.35 13.69 -11.68
N SER A 73 -15.62 13.31 -11.52
CA SER A 73 -16.33 13.46 -10.25
C SER A 73 -15.67 12.63 -9.12
N LEU A 74 -15.35 11.37 -9.41
CA LEU A 74 -14.66 10.47 -8.48
C LEU A 74 -13.24 10.94 -8.16
N GLU A 75 -12.53 11.53 -9.12
CA GLU A 75 -11.21 12.12 -8.89
C GLU A 75 -11.29 13.14 -7.75
N ARG A 76 -12.24 14.08 -7.79
CA ARG A 76 -12.42 15.05 -6.70
C ARG A 76 -12.67 14.37 -5.35
N GLN A 77 -13.57 13.38 -5.30
CA GLN A 77 -13.88 12.65 -4.08
C GLN A 77 -12.68 11.87 -3.51
N ILE A 78 -11.83 11.33 -4.39
CA ILE A 78 -10.59 10.65 -3.98
C ILE A 78 -9.60 11.64 -3.37
N LEU A 79 -9.41 12.83 -3.99
CA LEU A 79 -8.53 13.87 -3.46
C LEU A 79 -8.98 14.34 -2.07
N GLU A 80 -10.29 14.54 -1.89
CA GLU A 80 -10.93 14.84 -0.61
C GLU A 80 -10.72 13.70 0.42
N THR A 81 -10.89 12.44 0.01
CA THR A 81 -10.72 11.28 0.91
C THR A 81 -9.28 11.11 1.41
N VAL A 82 -8.29 11.46 0.59
CA VAL A 82 -6.87 11.44 1.03
C VAL A 82 -6.43 12.73 1.71
N GLY A 83 -7.35 13.67 1.92
CA GLY A 83 -7.09 14.97 2.53
C GLY A 83 -6.06 15.80 1.76
N PHE A 84 -5.99 15.62 0.44
CA PHE A 84 -4.98 16.22 -0.43
C PHE A 84 -3.53 15.94 0.01
N ASP A 85 -3.28 14.90 0.81
CA ASP A 85 -1.93 14.52 1.23
C ASP A 85 -1.26 13.59 0.20
N PHE A 86 -0.40 14.16 -0.65
CA PHE A 86 0.41 13.41 -1.62
C PHE A 86 1.81 13.08 -1.12
N ARG A 87 2.13 13.32 0.16
CA ARG A 87 3.48 13.09 0.71
C ARG A 87 3.77 11.62 0.99
N ILE A 88 2.82 10.73 0.73
CA ILE A 88 2.98 9.29 0.94
C ILE A 88 4.10 8.77 0.03
N ARG A 89 5.07 8.12 0.67
CA ARG A 89 6.15 7.43 -0.02
C ARG A 89 5.79 5.97 -0.25
N ILE A 90 6.35 5.37 -1.31
CA ILE A 90 6.21 3.94 -1.58
C ILE A 90 7.40 3.15 -1.01
N PRO A 91 7.22 1.90 -0.57
CA PRO A 91 8.29 1.11 0.07
C PRO A 91 9.48 0.90 -0.87
N HIS A 92 9.23 0.74 -2.16
CA HIS A 92 10.23 0.44 -3.19
C HIS A 92 11.42 1.42 -3.21
N GLN A 93 11.17 2.71 -2.96
CA GLN A 93 12.23 3.73 -2.92
C GLN A 93 13.18 3.54 -1.72
N TYR A 94 12.68 2.98 -0.62
CA TYR A 94 13.48 2.70 0.57
C TYR A 94 14.26 1.40 0.44
N ILE A 95 13.74 0.39 -0.27
CA ILE A 95 14.41 -0.92 -0.41
C ILE A 95 15.82 -0.74 -0.95
N VAL A 96 15.99 0.00 -2.05
CA VAL A 96 17.31 0.20 -2.66
C VAL A 96 18.28 0.90 -1.71
N LYS A 97 17.80 1.90 -0.96
CA LYS A 97 18.61 2.67 -0.01
C LYS A 97 18.98 1.85 1.22
N LEU A 98 18.03 1.11 1.77
CA LEU A 98 18.23 0.25 2.94
C LEU A 98 19.12 -0.95 2.61
N CYS A 99 18.96 -1.58 1.45
CA CYS A 99 19.87 -2.65 1.01
C CYS A 99 21.32 -2.17 0.94
N LYS A 100 21.57 -0.97 0.40
CA LYS A 100 22.92 -0.36 0.38
C LYS A 100 23.43 -0.04 1.78
N THR A 101 22.59 0.54 2.64
CA THR A 101 22.94 0.94 4.01
C THR A 101 23.26 -0.27 4.89
N LEU A 102 22.54 -1.37 4.70
CA LEU A 102 22.74 -2.64 5.43
C LEU A 102 23.86 -3.51 4.83
N GLY A 103 24.54 -3.07 3.76
CA GLY A 103 25.61 -3.84 3.13
C GLY A 103 25.13 -5.17 2.51
N VAL A 104 23.91 -5.20 1.98
CA VAL A 104 23.36 -6.40 1.32
C VAL A 104 24.15 -6.67 0.03
N SER A 105 24.99 -7.70 0.04
CA SER A 105 25.81 -8.11 -1.11
C SER A 105 25.01 -8.89 -2.16
N ASP A 106 23.97 -9.62 -1.74
CA ASP A 106 23.15 -10.43 -2.63
C ASP A 106 22.06 -9.59 -3.31
N ILE A 107 22.21 -9.36 -4.61
CA ILE A 107 21.25 -8.62 -5.45
C ILE A 107 19.87 -9.29 -5.44
N MET A 108 19.80 -10.62 -5.30
CA MET A 108 18.54 -11.34 -5.27
C MET A 108 17.71 -10.98 -4.04
N VAL A 109 18.33 -10.69 -2.89
CA VAL A 109 17.61 -10.19 -1.72
C VAL A 109 16.88 -8.88 -2.03
N GLY A 110 17.53 -7.96 -2.76
CA GLY A 110 16.89 -6.72 -3.22
C GLY A 110 15.73 -6.95 -4.19
N LYS A 111 15.89 -7.86 -5.15
CA LYS A 111 14.83 -8.23 -6.12
C LYS A 111 13.63 -8.90 -5.45
N ILE A 112 13.88 -9.85 -4.54
CA ILE A 112 12.82 -10.50 -3.75
C ILE A 112 12.11 -9.44 -2.91
N SER A 113 12.86 -8.57 -2.22
CA SER A 113 12.29 -7.50 -1.40
C SER A 113 11.36 -6.59 -2.20
N TRP A 114 11.76 -6.24 -3.43
CA TRP A 114 10.96 -5.43 -4.34
C TRP A 114 9.62 -6.09 -4.68
N VAL A 115 9.64 -7.39 -4.97
CA VAL A 115 8.42 -8.16 -5.28
C VAL A 115 7.55 -8.34 -4.04
N VAL A 116 8.15 -8.63 -2.88
CA VAL A 116 7.43 -8.70 -1.60
C VAL A 116 6.78 -7.36 -1.26
N ALA A 117 7.44 -6.23 -1.54
CA ALA A 117 6.85 -4.91 -1.35
C ALA A 117 5.68 -4.65 -2.31
N THR A 118 5.72 -5.19 -3.53
CA THR A 118 4.57 -5.14 -4.44
C THR A 118 3.41 -5.97 -3.89
N ASP A 119 3.68 -7.20 -3.43
CA ASP A 119 2.68 -8.07 -2.81
C ASP A 119 2.11 -7.45 -1.52
N SER A 120 2.87 -6.62 -0.79
CA SER A 120 2.38 -5.94 0.42
C SER A 120 1.15 -5.05 0.14
N PHE A 121 0.97 -4.55 -1.09
CA PHE A 121 -0.21 -3.80 -1.49
C PHE A 121 -1.48 -4.66 -1.66
N MET A 122 -1.36 -5.99 -1.61
CA MET A 122 -2.49 -6.91 -1.51
C MET A 122 -2.93 -7.15 -0.06
N THR A 123 -2.29 -6.48 0.90
CA THR A 123 -2.57 -6.54 2.33
C THR A 123 -2.90 -5.14 2.87
N ASP A 124 -3.31 -5.06 4.13
CA ASP A 124 -3.53 -3.78 4.81
C ASP A 124 -2.24 -3.13 5.34
N ALA A 125 -1.07 -3.74 5.09
CA ALA A 125 0.21 -3.22 5.56
C ALA A 125 0.48 -1.74 5.17
N PRO A 126 0.20 -1.29 3.93
CA PRO A 126 0.37 0.12 3.55
C PRO A 126 -0.52 1.11 4.31
N MET A 127 -1.62 0.63 4.92
CA MET A 127 -2.49 1.45 5.77
C MET A 127 -2.02 1.48 7.22
N LYS A 128 -1.43 0.37 7.70
CA LYS A 128 -1.00 0.20 9.10
C LYS A 128 0.40 0.74 9.38
N TYR A 129 1.31 0.68 8.41
CA TYR A 129 2.74 0.93 8.63
C TYR A 129 3.31 1.96 7.66
N PRO A 130 4.33 2.72 8.07
CA PRO A 130 5.02 3.63 7.18
C PRO A 130 5.90 2.89 6.17
N ALA A 131 6.15 3.51 5.02
CA ALA A 131 6.79 2.88 3.88
C ALA A 131 8.22 2.36 4.14
N HIS A 132 9.00 3.03 4.98
CA HIS A 132 10.35 2.59 5.36
C HIS A 132 10.32 1.32 6.22
N THR A 133 9.34 1.21 7.13
CA THR A 133 9.13 0.00 7.94
C THR A 133 8.69 -1.18 7.07
N ILE A 134 7.79 -0.96 6.11
CA ILE A 134 7.39 -2.00 5.15
C ILE A 134 8.61 -2.48 4.35
N ALA A 135 9.41 -1.54 3.83
CA ALA A 135 10.62 -1.87 3.09
C ALA A 135 11.62 -2.68 3.93
N LEU A 136 11.84 -2.29 5.19
CA LEU A 136 12.71 -3.02 6.12
C LEU A 136 12.18 -4.45 6.37
N SER A 137 10.87 -4.60 6.59
CA SER A 137 10.22 -5.91 6.72
C SER A 137 10.42 -6.78 5.47
N CYS A 138 10.27 -6.22 4.27
CA CYS A 138 10.51 -6.93 3.02
C CYS A 138 11.96 -7.41 2.90
N ILE A 139 12.94 -6.59 3.31
CA ILE A 139 14.37 -6.95 3.32
C ILE A 139 14.64 -8.08 4.32
N ILE A 140 14.12 -7.97 5.53
CA ILE A 140 14.29 -9.00 6.57
C ILE A 140 13.69 -10.33 6.11
N LEU A 141 12.49 -10.32 5.52
CA LEU A 141 11.86 -11.52 5.00
C LEU A 141 12.70 -12.13 3.88
N SER A 142 13.14 -11.33 2.92
CA SER A 142 13.94 -11.79 1.78
C SER A 142 15.28 -12.38 2.22
N ALA A 143 15.94 -11.75 3.19
CA ALA A 143 17.17 -12.27 3.75
C ALA A 143 16.97 -13.57 4.52
N LYS A 144 15.86 -13.72 5.25
CA LYS A 144 15.50 -15.00 5.90
C LYS A 144 15.22 -16.09 4.88
N LEU A 145 14.51 -15.78 3.79
CA LEU A 145 14.26 -16.72 2.70
C LEU A 145 15.55 -17.16 2.00
N LYS A 146 16.54 -16.27 1.87
CA LYS A 146 17.86 -16.58 1.29
C LYS A 146 18.88 -17.07 2.31
N GLU A 147 18.48 -17.28 3.57
CA GLU A 147 19.35 -17.66 4.69
C GLU A 147 20.58 -16.73 4.87
N LEU A 148 20.45 -15.46 4.47
CA LEU A 148 21.53 -14.48 4.52
C LEU A 148 21.73 -14.00 5.97
N LYS A 149 22.73 -14.57 6.64
CA LYS A 149 23.06 -14.24 8.03
C LYS A 149 23.85 -12.93 8.18
N SER A 150 24.50 -12.44 7.13
CA SER A 150 25.42 -11.30 7.18
C SER A 150 24.78 -9.98 7.60
N ILE A 151 23.47 -9.82 7.37
CA ILE A 151 22.75 -8.60 7.70
C ILE A 151 22.28 -8.58 9.16
N PHE A 152 22.34 -9.71 9.86
CA PHE A 152 21.83 -9.83 11.23
C PHE A 152 22.98 -9.74 12.25
N PRO A 153 22.75 -9.13 13.43
CA PRO A 153 21.52 -8.47 13.88
C PRO A 153 21.31 -7.08 13.24
N ILE A 154 20.05 -6.74 12.94
CA ILE A 154 19.68 -5.39 12.46
C ILE A 154 19.17 -4.57 13.64
N ASP A 155 19.77 -3.41 13.85
CA ASP A 155 19.27 -2.39 14.77
C ASP A 155 18.15 -1.59 14.07
N SER A 156 16.90 -2.03 14.25
CA SER A 156 15.75 -1.44 13.57
C SER A 156 15.35 -0.08 14.15
N ASP A 157 15.71 0.20 15.42
CA ASP A 157 15.38 1.46 16.09
C ASP A 157 16.17 2.62 15.48
N LYS A 158 17.44 2.39 15.12
CA LYS A 158 18.26 3.36 14.34
C LYS A 158 17.67 3.70 12.97
N LEU A 159 16.83 2.82 12.41
CA LEU A 159 16.16 3.02 11.13
C LEU A 159 14.77 3.64 11.29
N LEU A 160 14.43 4.16 12.48
CA LEU A 160 13.11 4.72 12.81
C LEU A 160 11.96 3.70 12.59
N SER A 161 12.26 2.42 12.75
CA SER A 161 11.31 1.32 12.59
C SER A 161 11.39 0.42 13.82
N PRO A 162 10.60 0.70 14.88
CA PRO A 162 10.67 -0.07 16.11
C PRO A 162 10.50 -1.57 15.88
N ARG A 163 11.30 -2.39 16.56
CA ARG A 163 11.37 -3.85 16.30
C ARG A 163 9.99 -4.52 16.37
N ARG A 164 9.16 -4.10 17.32
CA ARG A 164 7.77 -4.56 17.46
C ARG A 164 6.94 -4.32 16.20
N VAL A 165 6.99 -3.10 15.65
CA VAL A 165 6.21 -2.69 14.48
C VAL A 165 6.69 -3.43 13.23
N VAL A 166 8.02 -3.62 13.09
CA VAL A 166 8.60 -4.47 12.04
C VAL A 166 8.07 -5.90 12.12
N ASN A 167 8.05 -6.50 13.31
CA ASN A 167 7.55 -7.87 13.50
C ASN A 167 6.04 -8.01 13.23
N GLN A 168 5.24 -6.99 13.57
CA GLN A 168 3.82 -6.93 13.20
C GLN A 168 3.64 -6.85 11.68
N CYS A 169 4.38 -5.97 11.01
CA CYS A 169 4.37 -5.83 9.55
C CYS A 169 4.80 -7.13 8.85
N LEU A 170 5.85 -7.80 9.35
CA LEU A 170 6.28 -9.10 8.86
C LEU A 170 5.17 -10.15 8.97
N THR A 171 4.43 -10.15 10.08
CA THR A 171 3.34 -11.12 10.30
C THR A 171 2.19 -10.87 9.33
N ASP A 172 1.79 -9.62 9.12
CA ASP A 172 0.75 -9.25 8.13
C ASP A 172 1.15 -9.69 6.70
N ILE A 173 2.41 -9.49 6.31
CA ILE A 173 2.91 -9.93 5.00
C ILE A 173 2.99 -11.46 4.91
N LEU A 174 3.44 -12.14 5.97
CA LEU A 174 3.53 -13.60 6.00
C LEU A 174 2.15 -14.26 5.97
N ASP A 175 1.15 -13.67 6.62
CA ASP A 175 -0.23 -14.15 6.58
C ASP A 175 -0.79 -14.11 5.16
N PHE A 176 -0.44 -13.11 4.35
CA PHE A 176 -0.77 -13.11 2.93
C PHE A 176 -0.14 -14.29 2.18
N TYR A 177 1.15 -14.56 2.40
CA TYR A 177 1.82 -15.69 1.74
C TYR A 177 1.28 -17.05 2.19
N ILE A 178 0.86 -17.19 3.45
CA ILE A 178 0.31 -18.44 3.96
C ILE A 178 -1.04 -18.75 3.31
N ASN A 179 -1.89 -17.74 3.15
CA ASN A 179 -3.27 -17.94 2.67
C ASN A 179 -3.41 -17.79 1.15
N TYR A 180 -2.59 -16.95 0.51
CA TYR A 180 -2.78 -16.50 -0.87
C TYR A 180 -1.53 -16.63 -1.74
N LEU A 181 -0.60 -17.54 -1.41
CA LEU A 181 0.64 -17.77 -2.17
C LEU A 181 0.44 -17.88 -3.69
N GLN A 182 -0.69 -18.49 -4.10
CA GLN A 182 -0.97 -18.72 -5.52
C GLN A 182 -1.12 -17.42 -6.32
N THR A 183 -1.55 -16.33 -5.68
CA THR A 183 -1.80 -15.01 -6.30
C THR A 183 -0.57 -14.10 -6.26
N SER A 184 0.47 -14.49 -5.52
CA SER A 184 1.68 -13.70 -5.34
C SER A 184 2.51 -13.57 -6.62
N GLN A 185 3.08 -12.38 -6.82
CA GLN A 185 4.04 -12.10 -7.89
C GLN A 185 5.41 -12.75 -7.64
N LEU A 186 5.68 -13.21 -6.41
CA LEU A 186 6.92 -13.87 -6.03
C LEU A 186 7.14 -15.17 -6.81
N ARG A 187 6.06 -15.81 -7.26
CA ARG A 187 6.14 -16.96 -8.16
C ARG A 187 6.75 -16.63 -9.51
N ALA A 188 6.62 -15.41 -10.02
CA ALA A 188 7.26 -15.04 -11.29
C ALA A 188 8.80 -15.05 -11.19
N LEU A 189 9.35 -14.83 -9.99
CA LEU A 189 10.79 -14.93 -9.75
C LEU A 189 11.29 -16.37 -9.66
N SER A 190 10.41 -17.37 -9.56
CA SER A 190 10.80 -18.79 -9.51
C SER A 190 11.49 -19.24 -10.80
N SER A 191 11.27 -18.55 -11.92
CA SER A 191 11.93 -18.87 -13.19
C SER A 191 13.42 -18.47 -13.22
N SER A 192 13.91 -17.76 -12.20
CA SER A 192 15.30 -17.33 -12.13
C SER A 192 16.20 -18.45 -11.57
N PRO A 193 17.32 -18.80 -12.23
CA PRO A 193 18.18 -19.92 -11.81
C PRO A 193 18.86 -19.70 -10.45
N GLU A 194 18.99 -18.45 -10.00
CA GLU A 194 19.62 -18.08 -8.73
C GLU A 194 18.66 -18.17 -7.52
N PHE A 195 17.39 -18.47 -7.78
CA PHE A 195 16.34 -18.53 -6.77
C PHE A 195 15.89 -19.97 -6.54
N ASN A 196 16.13 -20.49 -5.35
CA ASN A 196 15.73 -21.86 -5.00
C ASN A 196 14.22 -21.94 -4.76
N LEU A 197 13.50 -22.61 -5.66
CA LEU A 197 12.05 -22.80 -5.58
C LEU A 197 11.59 -23.50 -4.31
N SER A 198 12.40 -24.38 -3.71
CA SER A 198 11.98 -25.12 -2.52
C SER A 198 11.71 -24.19 -1.32
N LEU A 199 12.26 -22.97 -1.35
CA LEU A 199 12.09 -21.97 -0.31
C LEU A 199 10.74 -21.22 -0.43
N LEU A 200 10.06 -21.29 -1.59
CA LEU A 200 8.72 -20.71 -1.81
C LEU A 200 7.62 -21.72 -1.51
N SER A 201 7.56 -22.15 -0.25
CA SER A 201 6.52 -23.05 0.22
C SER A 201 5.78 -22.45 1.41
N VAL A 202 4.48 -22.77 1.53
CA VAL A 202 3.67 -22.37 2.69
C VAL A 202 4.32 -22.81 4.02
N PRO A 203 4.87 -24.06 4.14
CA PRO A 203 5.61 -24.46 5.34
C PRO A 203 6.79 -23.53 5.69
N THR A 204 7.56 -23.06 4.69
CA THR A 204 8.66 -22.11 4.92
C THR A 204 8.14 -20.81 5.53
N PHE A 205 7.08 -20.24 4.97
CA PHE A 205 6.47 -19.01 5.49
C PHE A 205 5.87 -19.19 6.89
N MET A 206 5.20 -20.32 7.15
CA MET A 206 4.70 -20.66 8.48
C MET A 206 5.83 -20.76 9.51
N ASN A 207 6.94 -21.41 9.17
CA ASN A 207 8.10 -21.53 10.07
C ASN A 207 8.71 -20.16 10.41
N ILE A 208 8.89 -19.29 9.41
CA ILE A 208 9.36 -17.92 9.62
C ILE A 208 8.38 -17.16 10.50
N ARG A 209 7.07 -17.24 10.22
CA ARG A 209 6.03 -16.57 11.00
C ARG A 209 6.04 -17.01 12.45
N MET A 210 6.11 -18.32 12.73
CA MET A 210 6.19 -18.84 14.10
C MET A 210 7.39 -18.27 14.86
N ALA A 211 8.55 -18.16 14.21
CA ALA A 211 9.73 -17.55 14.83
C ALA A 211 9.50 -16.07 15.17
N ILE A 212 8.91 -15.30 14.25
CA ILE A 212 8.58 -13.88 14.46
C ILE A 212 7.52 -13.70 15.55
N SER A 213 6.47 -14.53 15.58
CA SER A 213 5.42 -14.46 16.61
C SER A 213 5.98 -14.74 18.01
N ARG A 214 6.92 -15.68 18.15
CA ARG A 214 7.63 -15.94 19.42
C ARG A 214 8.52 -14.77 19.86
N GLU A 215 9.07 -14.03 18.91
CA GLU A 215 9.84 -12.82 19.22
C GLU A 215 8.90 -11.69 19.65
N LEU A 216 7.79 -11.51 18.94
CA LEU A 216 6.78 -10.50 19.22
C LEU A 216 6.14 -10.67 20.61
N SER A 217 5.90 -11.91 21.06
CA SER A 217 5.34 -12.17 22.39
C SER A 217 6.27 -11.79 23.55
N LYS A 218 7.57 -11.70 23.30
CA LYS A 218 8.57 -11.25 24.29
C LYS A 218 8.65 -9.72 24.39
N ILE A 219 8.17 -9.00 23.37
CA ILE A 219 8.23 -7.54 23.32
C ILE A 219 6.93 -6.97 23.87
N ARG A 220 7.01 -6.30 25.03
CA ARG A 220 5.85 -5.66 25.69
C ARG A 220 5.13 -4.73 24.72
N ALA A 221 3.80 -4.79 24.70
CA ALA A 221 2.99 -3.83 23.96
C ALA A 221 3.08 -2.46 24.63
N PRO A 222 3.18 -1.35 23.87
CA PRO A 222 2.92 -0.05 24.44
C PRO A 222 1.52 -0.06 25.05
N GLU A 223 1.35 0.57 26.21
CA GLU A 223 0.03 0.72 26.79
C GLU A 223 -0.84 1.52 25.82
N PRO A 224 -2.11 1.11 25.61
CA PRO A 224 -3.01 1.87 24.75
C PRO A 224 -3.11 3.28 25.33
N ASP A 225 -2.82 4.29 24.49
CA ASP A 225 -3.02 5.69 24.86
C ASP A 225 -4.50 5.85 25.28
N PRO A 226 -4.79 6.34 26.51
CA PRO A 226 -6.16 6.57 26.97
C PRO A 226 -6.92 7.60 26.12
N ALA A 227 -6.22 8.35 25.27
CA ALA A 227 -6.82 9.05 24.15
C ALA A 227 -7.46 8.02 23.20
N THR A 228 -8.71 7.66 23.50
CA THR A 228 -9.54 6.87 22.60
C THR A 228 -9.63 7.65 21.30
N PHE A 229 -8.84 7.25 20.32
CA PHE A 229 -8.89 7.81 18.99
C PHE A 229 -10.23 7.40 18.39
N ASN A 230 -11.27 8.18 18.67
CA ASN A 230 -12.54 8.15 17.94
C ASN A 230 -12.16 8.53 16.52
N GLY A 231 -12.05 7.51 15.66
CA GLY A 231 -11.34 7.57 14.39
C GLY A 231 -11.50 8.90 13.65
N LEU A 232 -10.41 9.45 13.12
CA LEU A 232 -10.51 10.55 12.16
C LEU A 232 -11.43 10.09 11.01
N GLN A 233 -12.68 10.58 11.02
CA GLN A 233 -13.46 10.65 9.80
C GLN A 233 -12.87 11.81 9.01
N ILE A 234 -12.02 11.48 8.03
CA ILE A 234 -11.43 12.47 7.12
C ILE A 234 -12.54 13.24 6.36
N ARG A 235 -13.73 12.63 6.22
CA ARG A 235 -14.94 13.23 5.66
C ARG A 235 -16.17 12.71 6.42
N ASP A 236 -16.96 13.60 7.00
CA ASP A 236 -18.35 13.32 7.41
C ASP A 236 -19.29 13.87 6.32
N PRO A 237 -19.98 13.01 5.54
CA PRO A 237 -20.90 13.45 4.51
C PRO A 237 -22.01 14.39 5.00
N LYS A 238 -22.41 14.31 6.28
CA LYS A 238 -23.48 15.16 6.83
C LYS A 238 -23.05 16.62 6.90
N GLU A 239 -21.81 16.86 7.31
CA GLU A 239 -21.25 18.21 7.47
C GLU A 239 -20.58 18.70 6.17
N SER A 240 -19.90 17.78 5.46
CA SER A 240 -19.08 18.12 4.29
C SER A 240 -19.90 18.59 3.09
N ASP A 241 -21.16 18.16 2.99
CA ASP A 241 -22.03 18.48 1.84
C ASP A 241 -22.78 19.82 2.04
N ILE A 242 -22.74 20.40 3.25
CA ILE A 242 -23.46 21.64 3.61
C ILE A 242 -22.54 22.87 3.63
N GLY A 243 -21.23 22.68 3.79
CA GLY A 243 -20.27 23.78 4.04
C GLY A 243 -18.97 23.73 3.25
N THR A 244 -18.00 24.55 3.67
CA THR A 244 -16.64 24.56 3.12
C THR A 244 -15.74 23.63 3.92
N VAL A 245 -15.22 22.58 3.30
CA VAL A 245 -14.26 21.65 3.93
C VAL A 245 -12.83 22.10 3.63
N ARG A 246 -12.00 22.17 4.67
CA ARG A 246 -10.56 22.48 4.56
C ARG A 246 -9.74 21.30 5.08
N TYR A 247 -8.73 20.89 4.32
CA TYR A 247 -7.80 19.83 4.69
C TYR A 247 -6.48 20.46 5.14
N VAL A 248 -6.11 20.25 6.40
CA VAL A 248 -4.90 20.81 7.00
C VAL A 248 -4.01 19.68 7.51
N LEU A 249 -2.74 19.67 7.08
CA LEU A 249 -1.77 18.64 7.42
C LEU A 249 -0.86 19.17 8.54
N ASN A 250 -1.14 18.77 9.77
CA ASN A 250 -0.78 19.60 10.91
C ASN A 250 0.70 19.57 11.35
N TRP A 251 1.44 20.61 10.94
CA TRP A 251 2.37 21.40 11.78
C TRP A 251 2.01 22.90 11.75
N GLU A 252 0.93 23.27 11.02
CA GLU A 252 0.51 24.65 10.77
C GLU A 252 -0.72 25.08 11.58
N LEU A 253 -1.43 24.18 12.30
CA LEU A 253 -2.60 24.55 13.12
C LEU A 253 -2.24 25.50 14.27
N GLU A 254 -0.98 25.54 14.73
CA GLU A 254 -0.55 26.59 15.68
C GLU A 254 -0.62 28.01 15.06
N HIS A 255 -0.69 28.12 13.74
CA HIS A 255 -0.68 29.39 12.99
C HIS A 255 -2.02 29.71 12.30
N VAL A 256 -2.97 28.77 12.23
CA VAL A 256 -4.29 29.03 11.63
C VAL A 256 -5.23 29.62 12.68
N LYS A 257 -5.12 30.94 12.91
CA LYS A 257 -6.15 31.73 13.58
C LYS A 257 -7.34 31.90 12.64
N GLY A 258 -8.38 31.09 12.82
CA GLY A 258 -9.68 31.28 12.22
C GLY A 258 -10.70 30.44 12.98
N GLU A 259 -11.77 31.08 13.45
CA GLU A 259 -12.79 30.52 14.33
C GLU A 259 -13.22 29.11 13.91
N LEU A 260 -12.89 28.13 14.75
CA LEU A 260 -13.51 26.82 14.71
C LEU A 260 -14.93 27.03 15.25
N ILE A 261 -15.92 26.94 14.36
CA ILE A 261 -17.34 27.03 14.73
C ILE A 261 -17.62 25.94 15.77
N SER A 262 -18.15 26.39 16.91
CA SER A 262 -18.59 25.62 18.08
C SER A 262 -19.68 24.59 17.75
#